data_AF-A0AA86N060-F1
#
_entry.id   AF-A0AA86N060-F1
#
_cell.length_a   1.000
_cell.length_b   1.000
_cell.length_c   1.000
_cell.angle_alpha   90.00
_cell.angle_beta   90.00
_cell.angle_gamma   90.00
#
_symmetry.space_group_name_H-M   'P 1'
#
loop_
_entity.id
_entity.type
_entity.pdbx_description
1 polymer ?
#
loop_
_entity_poly.entity_id
_entity_poly.type
_entity_poly.pdbx_seq_one_letter_code
_entity_poly.pdbx_strand_id
1 'polypeptide(L)'
;MKRFLRSLVFLLFLVACSKPDWDIPSGLESEPAVQQRVLSVVPVGTPLIDAKQRMEANGFACVFQWHAIWNGQQNASYLYCHREEGGLTNARQWQVAFPIHAGTVMEALVVSGEIGSRPLP
;
A
#
# COMPACT_ATOMS: atom_id res chain seq x y z
N MET A 1 -43.43 36.25 6.04
CA MET A 1 -42.61 35.90 4.85
C MET A 1 -41.55 34.88 5.27
N LYS A 2 -41.88 33.58 5.14
CA LYS A 2 -41.11 32.42 5.65
C LYS A 2 -40.60 31.53 4.50
N ARG A 3 -40.06 32.12 3.43
CA ARG A 3 -39.71 31.38 2.20
C ARG A 3 -38.25 31.50 1.76
N PHE A 4 -37.40 32.20 2.50
CA PHE A 4 -35.98 32.41 2.13
C PHE A 4 -34.98 31.48 2.82
N LEU A 5 -35.45 30.49 3.60
CA LEU A 5 -34.59 29.64 4.44
C LEU A 5 -34.61 28.16 4.03
N ARG A 6 -34.76 27.86 2.72
CA ARG A 6 -34.81 26.47 2.21
C ARG A 6 -33.72 26.12 1.19
N SER A 7 -32.89 27.08 0.77
CA SER A 7 -31.91 26.86 -0.30
C SER A 7 -30.45 26.63 0.14
N LEU A 8 -30.12 26.69 1.44
CA LEU A 8 -28.72 26.63 1.89
C LEU A 8 -28.27 25.25 2.43
N VAL A 9 -29.08 24.20 2.32
CA VAL A 9 -28.80 22.89 2.95
C VAL A 9 -28.34 21.81 1.97
N PHE A 10 -28.35 22.07 0.65
CA PHE A 10 -28.06 21.04 -0.37
C PHE A 10 -26.64 21.08 -0.97
N LEU A 11 -25.72 21.84 -0.38
CA LEU A 11 -24.41 22.14 -0.98
C LEU A 11 -23.23 21.67 -0.10
N LEU A 12 -23.31 20.44 0.41
CA LEU A 12 -22.30 19.91 1.36
C LEU A 12 -21.94 18.42 1.21
N PHE A 13 -22.16 17.81 0.03
CA PHE A 13 -21.79 16.40 -0.22
C PHE A 13 -21.16 16.16 -1.61
N LEU A 14 -20.32 17.08 -2.07
CA LEU A 14 -19.32 16.77 -3.10
C LEU A 14 -17.95 16.67 -2.43
N VAL A 15 -17.80 15.71 -1.52
CA VAL A 15 -16.46 15.18 -1.23
C VAL A 15 -16.09 14.41 -2.48
N ALA A 16 -15.47 15.12 -3.42
CA ALA A 16 -14.83 14.52 -4.56
C ALA A 16 -13.89 13.43 -4.01
N CYS A 17 -14.20 12.17 -4.31
CA CYS A 17 -13.23 11.09 -4.21
C CYS A 17 -12.15 11.35 -5.28
N SER A 18 -11.33 12.37 -5.05
CA SER A 18 -10.06 12.51 -5.74
C SER A 18 -9.29 11.25 -5.41
N LYS A 19 -9.02 10.41 -6.43
CA LYS A 19 -8.06 9.32 -6.26
C LYS A 19 -6.78 9.97 -5.73
N PRO A 20 -6.21 9.50 -4.60
CA PRO A 20 -5.00 10.10 -4.10
C PRO A 20 -3.92 9.97 -5.17
N ASP A 21 -3.18 11.06 -5.45
CA ASP A 21 -1.99 11.01 -6.29
C ASP A 21 -0.92 10.23 -5.53
N TRP A 22 -0.85 8.92 -5.76
CA TRP A 22 0.17 8.07 -5.16
C TRP A 22 1.50 8.25 -5.88
N ASP A 23 2.58 8.33 -5.10
CA ASP A 23 3.93 8.30 -5.66
C ASP A 23 4.22 6.94 -6.30
N ILE A 24 3.62 5.85 -5.82
CA ILE A 24 3.75 4.50 -6.42
C ILE A 24 2.56 4.27 -7.37
N PRO A 25 2.70 4.48 -8.70
CA PRO A 25 1.58 4.45 -9.63
C PRO A 25 0.97 3.06 -9.77
N SER A 26 -0.35 3.06 -9.95
CA SER A 26 -1.15 1.95 -10.43
C SER A 26 -0.72 1.55 -11.85
N GLY A 27 -0.44 0.27 -12.10
CA GLY A 27 -0.11 -0.24 -13.45
C GLY A 27 1.37 -0.54 -13.72
N LEU A 28 2.23 -0.50 -12.71
CA LEU A 28 3.58 -1.06 -12.81
C LEU A 28 3.49 -2.58 -12.92
N GLU A 29 3.98 -3.12 -14.05
CA GLU A 29 3.74 -4.51 -14.39
C GLU A 29 4.77 -5.50 -13.85
N SER A 30 5.99 -5.04 -13.57
CA SER A 30 7.08 -5.90 -13.14
C SER A 30 7.47 -5.64 -11.69
N GLU A 31 7.74 -6.72 -10.95
CA GLU A 31 8.20 -6.67 -9.56
C GLU A 31 9.44 -5.77 -9.39
N PRO A 32 10.46 -5.78 -10.27
CA PRO A 32 11.61 -4.90 -10.13
C PRO A 32 11.25 -3.41 -10.26
N ALA A 33 10.29 -3.06 -11.12
CA ALA A 33 9.88 -1.66 -11.29
C ALA A 33 9.12 -1.15 -10.05
N VAL A 34 8.25 -2.00 -9.48
CA VAL A 34 7.56 -1.71 -8.21
C VAL A 34 8.58 -1.59 -7.07
N GLN A 35 9.54 -2.52 -6.98
CA GLN A 35 10.59 -2.49 -5.97
C GLN A 35 11.42 -1.21 -6.02
N GLN A 36 11.88 -0.80 -7.22
CA GLN A 36 12.60 0.46 -7.40
C GLN A 36 11.78 1.65 -6.94
N ARG A 37 10.47 1.65 -7.25
CA ARG A 37 9.59 2.76 -6.86
C ARG A 37 9.32 2.79 -5.36
N VAL A 38 9.10 1.63 -4.75
CA VAL A 38 9.00 1.48 -3.29
C VAL A 38 10.25 2.05 -2.62
N LEU A 39 11.44 1.66 -3.09
CA LEU A 39 12.71 2.14 -2.54
C LEU A 39 12.97 3.64 -2.80
N SER A 40 12.35 4.23 -3.83
CA SER A 40 12.40 5.69 -4.02
C SER A 40 11.56 6.46 -2.99
N VAL A 41 10.47 5.86 -2.49
CA VAL A 41 9.57 6.45 -1.49
C VAL A 41 10.04 6.13 -0.07
N VAL A 42 10.56 4.92 0.12
CA VAL A 42 11.08 4.37 1.36
C VAL A 42 12.53 3.93 1.15
N PRO A 43 13.50 4.85 1.23
CA PRO A 43 14.90 4.53 1.07
C PRO A 43 15.41 3.55 2.13
N VAL A 44 16.48 2.82 1.79
CA VAL A 44 17.25 2.04 2.77
C VAL A 44 17.71 2.94 3.91
N GLY A 45 17.61 2.44 5.14
CA GLY A 45 17.87 3.17 6.39
C GLY A 45 16.65 3.88 6.97
N THR A 46 15.52 3.95 6.25
CA THR A 46 14.28 4.54 6.79
C THR A 46 13.78 3.74 8.00
N PRO A 47 13.42 4.37 9.13
CA PRO A 47 12.79 3.68 10.25
C PRO A 47 11.51 2.97 9.80
N LEU A 48 11.27 1.74 10.27
CA LEU A 48 10.12 0.94 9.81
C LEU A 48 8.75 1.59 10.11
N ILE A 49 8.66 2.38 11.18
CA ILE A 49 7.46 3.15 11.48
C ILE A 49 7.17 4.21 10.42
N ASP A 50 8.21 4.90 9.94
CA ASP A 50 8.10 5.90 8.88
C ASP A 50 7.83 5.23 7.53
N ALA A 51 8.45 4.07 7.29
CA ALA A 51 8.18 3.24 6.11
C ALA A 51 6.71 2.86 6.04
N LYS A 52 6.12 2.39 7.15
CA LYS A 52 4.70 2.08 7.25
C LYS A 52 3.83 3.29 6.87
N GLN A 53 4.09 4.44 7.48
CA GLN A 53 3.31 5.66 7.20
C GLN A 53 3.41 6.10 5.73
N ARG A 54 4.61 6.05 5.13
CA ARG A 54 4.83 6.40 3.71
C ARG A 54 4.12 5.44 2.77
N MET A 55 4.16 4.14 3.05
CA MET A 55 3.47 3.13 2.25
C MET A 55 1.94 3.29 2.37
N GLU A 56 1.43 3.59 3.57
CA GLU A 56 0.00 3.86 3.80
C GLU A 56 -0.48 5.12 3.08
N ALA A 57 0.33 6.18 3.08
CA ALA A 57 0.08 7.37 2.25
C ALA A 57 0.05 7.05 0.74
N ASN A 58 0.69 5.96 0.32
CA ASN A 58 0.72 5.43 -1.04
C ASN A 58 -0.35 4.34 -1.30
N GLY A 59 -1.36 4.26 -0.44
CA GLY A 59 -2.52 3.38 -0.63
C GLY A 59 -2.28 1.92 -0.28
N PHE A 60 -1.14 1.57 0.33
CA PHE A 60 -0.92 0.24 0.88
C PHE A 60 -1.56 0.11 2.27
N ALA A 61 -2.05 -1.06 2.61
CA ALA A 61 -2.40 -1.43 3.98
C ALA A 61 -1.26 -2.25 4.58
N CYS A 62 -0.71 -1.78 5.70
CA CYS A 62 0.52 -2.33 6.28
C CYS A 62 0.33 -2.89 7.70
N VAL A 63 0.97 -4.02 7.99
CA VAL A 63 0.93 -4.73 9.28
C VAL A 63 2.30 -5.31 9.63
N PHE A 64 2.72 -5.15 10.88
CA PHE A 64 3.90 -5.83 11.40
C PHE A 64 3.57 -7.30 11.64
N GLN A 65 4.32 -8.19 11.00
CA GLN A 65 4.21 -9.63 11.20
C GLN A 65 5.48 -10.15 11.89
N TRP A 66 5.27 -11.01 12.88
CA TRP A 66 6.32 -11.62 13.69
C TRP A 66 6.25 -13.14 13.54
N HIS A 67 7.40 -13.79 13.42
CA HIS A 67 7.50 -15.26 13.28
C HIS A 67 6.63 -15.84 12.14
N ALA A 68 6.45 -15.09 11.07
CA ALA A 68 5.59 -15.46 9.96
C ALA A 68 6.38 -16.14 8.83
N ILE A 69 5.65 -16.80 7.93
CA ILE A 69 6.23 -17.37 6.71
C ILE A 69 6.13 -16.32 5.62
N TRP A 70 7.21 -16.09 4.88
CA TRP A 70 7.21 -15.20 3.72
C TRP A 70 8.09 -15.78 2.64
N ASN A 71 7.54 -15.99 1.44
CA ASN A 71 8.26 -16.50 0.29
C ASN A 71 9.10 -17.77 0.60
N GLY A 72 8.54 -18.70 1.38
CA GLY A 72 9.22 -19.94 1.79
C GLY A 72 10.21 -19.79 2.97
N GLN A 73 10.51 -18.57 3.41
CA GLN A 73 11.29 -18.35 4.63
C GLN A 73 10.40 -18.49 5.85
N GLN A 74 10.79 -19.37 6.78
CA GLN A 74 10.09 -19.56 8.04
C GLN A 74 10.62 -18.61 9.12
N ASN A 75 9.75 -18.28 10.08
CA ASN A 75 10.10 -17.51 11.27
C ASN A 75 10.66 -16.10 10.96
N ALA A 76 10.26 -15.51 9.83
CA ALA A 76 10.67 -14.17 9.43
C ALA A 76 9.80 -13.13 10.15
N SER A 77 10.41 -11.98 10.45
CA SER A 77 9.69 -10.81 10.95
C SER A 77 9.80 -9.70 9.92
N TYR A 78 8.67 -9.13 9.52
CA TYR A 78 8.60 -8.18 8.42
C TYR A 78 7.48 -7.16 8.65
N LEU A 79 7.69 -5.94 8.16
CA LEU A 79 6.58 -5.04 7.87
C LEU A 79 5.99 -5.47 6.53
N TYR A 80 4.79 -6.04 6.58
CA TYR A 80 4.03 -6.45 5.41
C TYR A 80 3.13 -5.31 4.94
N CYS A 81 3.13 -5.00 3.65
CA CYS A 81 2.28 -4.01 3.03
C CYS A 81 1.62 -4.63 1.80
N HIS A 82 0.30 -4.50 1.67
CA HIS A 82 -0.43 -4.97 0.50
C HIS A 82 -1.26 -3.83 -0.09
N ARG A 83 -1.40 -3.85 -1.41
CA ARG A 83 -2.30 -2.95 -2.13
C ARG A 83 -2.99 -3.74 -3.21
N GLU A 84 -4.30 -3.53 -3.32
CA GLU A 84 -5.12 -4.12 -4.37
C GLU A 84 -5.69 -2.99 -5.22
N GLU A 85 -5.67 -3.17 -6.54
CA GLU A 85 -6.29 -2.24 -7.47
C GLU A 85 -7.01 -3.01 -8.57
N GLY A 86 -8.09 -2.44 -9.08
CA GLY A 86 -8.90 -3.03 -10.14
C GLY A 86 -10.31 -3.37 -9.68
N GLY A 87 -11.07 -3.98 -10.58
CA GLY A 87 -12.46 -4.39 -10.33
C GLY A 87 -12.61 -5.90 -10.38
N LEU A 88 -13.85 -6.40 -10.33
CA LEU A 88 -14.20 -7.82 -10.25
C LEU A 88 -13.52 -8.75 -11.27
N THR A 89 -13.09 -8.23 -12.42
CA THR A 89 -12.54 -9.04 -13.52
C THR A 89 -11.04 -8.87 -13.77
N ASN A 90 -10.42 -7.77 -13.31
CA ASN A 90 -9.01 -7.43 -13.56
C ASN A 90 -8.42 -6.79 -12.31
N ALA A 91 -8.36 -7.55 -11.22
CA ALA A 91 -7.80 -7.07 -9.99
C ALA A 91 -6.33 -7.51 -9.87
N ARG A 92 -5.49 -6.54 -9.56
CA ARG A 92 -4.06 -6.67 -9.37
C ARG A 92 -3.73 -6.44 -7.92
N GLN A 93 -2.79 -7.21 -7.41
CA GLN A 93 -2.26 -7.05 -6.07
C GLN A 93 -0.76 -6.85 -6.11
N TRP A 94 -0.29 -5.99 -5.22
CA TRP A 94 1.11 -5.80 -4.90
C TRP A 94 1.31 -6.08 -3.43
N GLN A 95 2.36 -6.81 -3.14
CA GLN A 95 2.74 -7.15 -1.80
C GLN A 95 4.20 -6.82 -1.59
N VAL A 96 4.47 -6.12 -0.51
CA VAL A 96 5.79 -5.63 -0.15
C VAL A 96 6.10 -6.10 1.26
N ALA A 97 7.25 -6.74 1.43
CA ALA A 97 7.77 -7.07 2.75
C ALA A 97 9.09 -6.34 2.98
N PHE A 98 9.19 -5.66 4.13
CA PHE A 98 10.44 -5.10 4.63
C PHE A 98 10.91 -5.96 5.81
N PRO A 99 11.98 -6.76 5.65
CA PRO A 99 12.52 -7.56 6.75
C PRO A 99 12.93 -6.68 7.95
N ILE A 100 12.56 -7.11 9.16
CA ILE A 100 12.87 -6.36 10.38
C ILE A 100 14.27 -6.73 10.86
N HIS A 101 15.21 -5.86 10.52
CA HIS A 101 16.57 -5.89 11.05
C HIS A 101 16.90 -4.52 11.64
N ALA A 102 17.19 -4.46 12.94
CA ALA A 102 17.54 -3.23 13.66
C ALA A 102 16.50 -2.08 13.59
N GLY A 103 15.25 -2.35 13.23
CA GLY A 103 14.16 -1.35 13.21
C GLY A 103 14.14 -0.43 11.98
N THR A 104 15.00 -0.67 10.99
CA THR A 104 15.11 0.13 9.76
C THR A 104 14.93 -0.73 8.51
N VAL A 105 14.58 -0.10 7.40
CA VAL A 105 14.48 -0.74 6.09
C VAL A 105 15.88 -1.07 5.57
N MET A 106 16.14 -2.36 5.34
CA MET A 106 17.38 -2.83 4.71
C MET A 106 17.18 -3.16 3.23
N GLU A 107 16.00 -3.68 2.90
CA GLU A 107 15.59 -4.06 1.56
C GLU A 107 14.06 -4.03 1.48
N ALA A 108 13.55 -4.09 0.25
CA ALA A 108 12.13 -4.28 -0.04
C ALA A 108 11.99 -5.51 -0.93
N LEU A 109 11.21 -6.48 -0.46
CA LEU A 109 10.84 -7.67 -1.23
C LEU A 109 9.46 -7.42 -1.83
N VAL A 110 9.33 -7.52 -3.15
CA VAL A 110 8.07 -7.25 -3.83
C VAL A 110 7.58 -8.49 -4.56
N VAL A 111 6.30 -8.79 -4.39
CA VAL A 111 5.58 -9.79 -5.17
C VAL A 111 4.39 -9.12 -5.82
N SER A 112 4.14 -9.40 -7.10
CA SER A 112 2.97 -8.90 -7.81
C SER A 112 2.24 -10.02 -8.53
N GLY A 113 0.92 -9.92 -8.60
CA GLY A 113 0.11 -10.91 -9.31
C GLY A 113 -1.33 -10.48 -9.49
N GLU A 114 -2.09 -11.32 -10.20
CA GLU A 114 -3.55 -11.20 -10.26
C GLU A 114 -4.17 -11.69 -8.94
N ILE A 115 -5.28 -11.11 -8.51
CA ILE A 115 -6.00 -11.60 -7.34
C ILE A 115 -6.39 -13.06 -7.57
N GLY A 116 -5.99 -13.95 -6.64
CA GLY A 116 -6.19 -15.40 -6.74
C GLY A 116 -4.96 -16.21 -7.18
N SER A 117 -3.88 -15.57 -7.64
CA SER A 117 -2.66 -16.27 -8.08
C SER A 117 -1.65 -16.63 -6.96
N ARG A 118 -1.92 -16.21 -5.69
CA ARG A 118 -1.10 -16.37 -4.46
C ARG A 118 0.32 -15.76 -4.55
N PRO A 119 0.80 -15.07 -3.49
CA PRO A 119 0.88 -15.62 -2.13
C PRO A 119 0.23 -14.73 -1.07
N LEU A 120 -0.26 -15.30 0.02
CA LEU A 120 -0.44 -14.68 1.34
C LEU A 120 0.16 -15.71 2.33
N PRO A 121 0.64 -15.30 3.52
CA PRO A 121 1.58 -16.06 4.36
C PRO A 121 1.31 -17.57 4.50
#